data_AF-A0ABC8SGS6-F1
#
_entry.id   AF-A0ABC8SGS6-F1
#
_cell.length_a   1.000
_cell.length_b   1.000
_cell.length_c   1.000
_cell.angle_alpha   90.00
_cell.angle_beta   90.00
_cell.angle_gamma   90.00
#
_symmetry.space_group_name_H-M   'P 1'
#
loop_
_entity.id
_entity.type
_entity.pdbx_description
1 polymer ?
#
loop_
_entity_poly.entity_id
_entity_poly.type
_entity_poly.pdbx_seq_one_letter_code
_entity_poly.pdbx_strand_id
1 'polypeptide(L)'
;MKFDLTACLPDVRILSVGSVNGFVCLCQYNPVETIYIFNPTMREYVTLPRTEYIRRSPTTIHYGFGFSPVSGHYKVVQFCQQPITDTGLLPYSYKIEGKIYTLGTGRWRNIECIPFSSLGDGGVYLNDNLHWLIADLHSPESICCFDVEKEVFQIVSSPPQITPQWKISLGW
;
A
#
# COMPACT_ATOMS: atom_id res chain seq x y z
N MET A 1 -14.67 7.64 22.52
CA MET A 1 -13.20 7.71 22.63
C MET A 1 -12.70 8.63 21.51
N LYS A 2 -12.16 9.81 21.85
CA LYS A 2 -11.72 10.82 20.87
C LYS A 2 -10.19 10.75 20.83
N PHE A 3 -9.62 10.26 19.74
CA PHE A 3 -8.17 10.26 19.56
C PHE A 3 -7.75 11.69 19.22
N ASP A 4 -7.16 12.37 20.19
CA ASP A 4 -6.54 13.67 19.94
C ASP A 4 -5.12 13.45 19.42
N LEU A 5 -4.97 13.46 18.10
CA LEU A 5 -3.69 13.34 17.41
C LEU A 5 -2.91 14.67 17.42
N THR A 6 -3.41 15.72 18.08
CA THR A 6 -2.74 17.03 18.16
C THR A 6 -1.69 17.12 19.27
N ALA A 7 -1.51 16.07 20.06
CA ALA A 7 -0.44 16.01 21.05
C ALA A 7 0.94 15.88 20.38
N CYS A 8 1.56 17.03 20.09
CA CYS A 8 3.01 17.24 19.96
C CYS A 8 3.74 16.72 18.71
N LEU A 9 3.17 16.84 17.51
CA LEU A 9 3.96 16.68 16.28
C LEU A 9 3.90 17.97 15.43
N PRO A 10 4.92 18.84 15.50
CA PRO A 10 4.98 20.03 14.66
C PRO A 10 5.12 19.61 13.19
N ASP A 11 4.15 20.00 12.37
CA ASP A 11 4.14 19.88 10.89
C ASP A 11 4.35 18.47 10.31
N VAL A 12 3.96 17.43 11.06
CA VAL A 12 4.05 16.05 10.58
C VAL A 12 2.72 15.62 9.95
N ARG A 13 2.71 15.35 8.65
CA ARG A 13 1.59 14.63 8.03
C ARG A 13 1.69 13.15 8.36
N ILE A 14 0.70 12.61 9.05
CA ILE A 14 0.57 11.17 9.28
C ILE A 14 -0.48 10.64 8.31
N LEU A 15 -0.14 9.56 7.59
CA LEU A 15 -1.04 8.84 6.71
C LEU A 15 -1.36 7.47 7.32
N SER A 16 -2.60 7.04 7.20
CA SER A 16 -2.96 5.66 7.54
C SER A 16 -2.53 4.74 6.40
N VAL A 17 -1.78 3.69 6.73
CA VAL A 17 -1.44 2.60 5.80
C VAL A 17 -2.55 1.56 5.77
N GLY A 18 -3.16 1.30 6.94
CA GLY A 18 -4.24 0.34 7.10
C GLY A 18 -4.42 -0.06 8.55
N SER A 19 -5.44 -0.87 8.82
CA SER A 19 -5.71 -1.42 10.15
C SER A 19 -6.19 -2.85 10.04
N VAL A 20 -5.74 -3.70 10.95
CA VAL A 20 -6.19 -5.09 11.05
C VAL A 20 -6.09 -5.55 12.50
N ASN A 21 -7.09 -6.29 12.97
CA ASN A 21 -7.15 -6.86 14.32
C ASN A 21 -6.96 -5.83 15.46
N GLY A 22 -7.45 -4.60 15.27
CA GLY A 22 -7.33 -3.52 16.25
C GLY A 22 -5.97 -2.80 16.26
N PHE A 23 -4.99 -3.26 15.49
CA PHE A 23 -3.74 -2.54 15.25
C PHE A 23 -3.89 -1.58 14.07
N VAL A 24 -3.23 -0.43 14.16
CA VAL A 24 -3.23 0.60 13.12
C VAL A 24 -1.80 0.81 12.63
N CYS A 25 -1.58 0.69 11.34
CA CYS A 25 -0.30 1.01 10.71
C CYS A 25 -0.34 2.45 10.19
N LEU A 26 0.65 3.23 10.59
CA LEU A 26 0.76 4.66 10.32
C LEU A 26 2.09 4.96 9.64
N CYS A 27 2.04 5.85 8.66
CA CYS A 27 3.21 6.38 7.97
C CYS A 27 3.38 7.85 8.31
N GLN A 28 4.51 8.20 8.92
CA GLN A 28 4.93 9.58 9.06
C GLN A 28 5.56 10.07 7.76
N TYR A 29 4.92 11.05 7.15
CA TYR A 29 5.33 11.66 5.90
C TYR A 29 6.50 12.62 6.14
N ASN A 30 7.68 12.16 5.76
CA ASN A 30 8.93 12.90 5.64
C ASN A 30 9.62 12.39 4.36
N PRO A 31 10.61 13.10 3.78
CA PRO A 31 11.34 12.58 2.61
C PRO A 31 11.85 11.15 2.82
N VAL A 32 12.24 10.83 4.05
CA VAL A 32 12.45 9.47 4.53
C VAL A 32 11.30 9.10 5.47
N GLU A 33 10.39 8.27 4.99
CA GLU A 33 9.19 7.87 5.71
C GLU A 33 9.53 6.96 6.90
N THR A 34 8.75 7.06 7.97
CA THR A 34 8.87 6.18 9.14
C THR A 34 7.53 5.50 9.39
N ILE A 35 7.54 4.17 9.55
CA ILE A 35 6.34 3.36 9.74
C ILE A 35 6.21 2.97 11.20
N TYR A 36 4.99 3.12 11.72
CA TYR A 36 4.60 2.73 13.07
C TYR A 36 3.47 1.72 13.00
N ILE A 37 3.52 0.70 13.85
CA ILE A 37 2.37 -0.15 14.14
C ILE A 37 1.93 0.17 15.56
N PHE A 38 0.73 0.74 15.68
CA PHE A 38 0.16 1.24 16.92
C PHE A 38 -0.95 0.30 17.42
N ASN A 39 -0.93 -0.01 18.71
CA ASN A 39 -2.03 -0.60 19.45
C ASN A 39 -2.74 0.51 20.25
N PRO A 40 -3.90 1.01 19.78
CA PRO A 40 -4.59 2.11 20.43
C PRO A 40 -5.15 1.76 21.82
N THR A 41 -5.43 0.49 22.08
CA THR A 41 -5.98 0.02 23.37
C THR A 41 -4.91 0.07 24.45
N MET A 42 -3.70 -0.41 24.15
CA MET A 42 -2.59 -0.42 25.10
C MET A 42 -1.75 0.85 25.06
N ARG A 43 -1.99 1.73 24.07
CA ARG A 43 -1.20 2.93 23.80
C ARG A 43 0.29 2.63 23.55
N GLU A 44 0.54 1.47 22.96
CA GLU A 44 1.88 0.99 22.63
C GLU A 44 2.08 1.06 21.13
N TYR A 45 3.30 1.36 20.69
CA TYR A 45 3.65 1.31 19.28
C TYR A 45 5.03 0.71 19.10
N VAL A 46 5.26 0.19 17.90
CA VAL A 46 6.59 -0.21 17.42
C VAL A 46 6.91 0.55 16.16
N THR A 47 8.15 1.03 16.08
CA THR A 47 8.70 1.70 14.90
C THR A 47 9.43 0.68 14.05
N LEU A 48 9.14 0.64 12.76
CA LEU A 48 9.84 -0.24 11.84
C LEU A 48 11.20 0.35 11.43
N PRO A 49 12.21 -0.48 11.10
CA PRO A 49 13.45 0.01 10.50
C PRO A 49 13.17 0.81 9.24
N ARG A 50 13.98 1.84 8.97
CA ARG A 50 13.86 2.63 7.75
C ARG A 50 14.40 1.87 6.54
N THR A 51 13.82 2.15 5.38
CA THR A 51 14.31 1.69 4.07
C THR A 51 15.05 2.81 3.34
N GLU A 52 15.87 2.48 2.35
CA GLU A 52 16.56 3.48 1.51
C GLU A 52 15.64 4.24 0.53
N TYR A 53 14.35 3.88 0.43
CA TYR A 53 13.41 4.57 -0.43
C TYR A 53 13.07 5.97 0.06
N ILE A 54 13.16 6.94 -0.86
CA ILE A 54 12.89 8.35 -0.62
C ILE A 54 11.69 8.76 -1.47
N ARG A 55 10.62 9.24 -0.83
CA ARG A 55 9.47 9.79 -1.56
C ARG A 55 9.84 11.17 -2.09
N ARG A 56 9.97 11.31 -3.40
CA ARG A 56 10.23 12.58 -4.07
C ARG A 56 9.65 12.51 -5.48
N SER A 57 8.70 13.39 -5.80
CA SER A 57 8.14 13.46 -7.15
C SER A 57 9.27 13.47 -8.20
N PRO A 58 9.20 12.58 -9.20
CA PRO A 58 8.07 11.73 -9.58
C PRO A 58 8.00 10.32 -8.92
N THR A 59 8.95 9.98 -8.05
CA THR A 59 8.97 8.72 -7.29
C THR A 59 7.88 8.69 -6.22
N THR A 60 7.05 7.65 -6.24
CA THR A 60 6.00 7.40 -5.23
C THR A 60 6.33 6.16 -4.41
N ILE A 61 5.84 6.15 -3.17
CA ILE A 61 5.93 5.00 -2.28
C ILE A 61 4.51 4.58 -1.92
N HIS A 62 4.27 3.28 -1.87
CA HIS A 62 2.97 2.71 -1.55
C HIS A 62 3.14 1.67 -0.46
N TYR A 63 2.12 1.51 0.37
CA TYR A 63 2.17 0.56 1.47
C TYR A 63 0.91 -0.31 1.51
N GLY A 64 0.99 -1.40 2.25
CA GLY A 64 -0.15 -2.19 2.69
C GLY A 64 0.16 -2.85 4.03
N PHE A 65 -0.83 -2.96 4.90
CA PHE A 65 -0.69 -3.58 6.22
C PHE A 65 -1.68 -4.71 6.38
N GLY A 66 -1.18 -5.92 6.59
CA GLY A 66 -1.98 -7.13 6.68
C GLY A 66 -1.55 -8.05 7.80
N PHE A 67 -2.36 -9.08 8.02
CA PHE A 67 -2.12 -10.13 8.99
C PHE A 67 -2.19 -11.49 8.29
N SER A 68 -1.35 -12.42 8.69
CA SER A 68 -1.55 -13.81 8.31
C SER A 68 -2.18 -14.57 9.48
N PRO A 69 -3.40 -15.11 9.33
CA PRO A 69 -4.01 -15.95 10.35
C PRO A 69 -3.31 -17.31 10.50
N VAL A 70 -2.56 -17.76 9.48
CA VAL A 70 -1.87 -19.06 9.49
C VAL A 70 -0.59 -18.98 10.34
N SER A 71 0.25 -17.97 10.08
CA SER A 71 1.50 -17.78 10.81
C SER A 71 1.36 -16.88 12.05
N GLY A 72 0.23 -16.19 12.22
CA GLY A 72 0.00 -15.28 13.33
C GLY A 72 0.83 -13.99 13.26
N HIS A 73 1.38 -13.67 12.09
CA HIS A 73 2.28 -12.53 11.92
C HIS A 73 1.62 -11.38 11.17
N TYR A 74 1.88 -10.17 11.66
CA TYR A 74 1.59 -8.94 10.94
C TYR A 74 2.68 -8.67 9.91
N LYS A 75 2.30 -8.23 8.72
CA LYS A 75 3.22 -7.89 7.64
C LYS A 75 2.91 -6.50 7.07
N VAL A 76 3.96 -5.75 6.75
CA VAL A 76 3.88 -4.49 6.01
C VAL A 76 4.55 -4.68 4.66
N VAL A 77 3.84 -4.41 3.58
CA VAL A 77 4.37 -4.35 2.23
C VAL A 77 4.66 -2.89 1.89
N GLN A 78 5.77 -2.64 1.21
CA GLN A 78 6.18 -1.35 0.71
C GLN A 78 6.60 -1.48 -0.76
N PHE A 79 6.06 -0.64 -1.63
CA PHE A 79 6.49 -0.52 -3.02
C PHE A 79 7.11 0.85 -3.28
N CYS A 80 8.20 0.88 -4.03
CA CYS A 80 8.82 2.09 -4.56
C CYS A 80 8.63 2.10 -6.07
N GLN A 81 7.93 3.11 -6.59
CA GLN A 81 7.66 3.28 -8.01
C GLN A 81 8.45 4.48 -8.54
N GLN A 82 9.41 4.21 -9.42
CA GLN A 82 10.32 5.20 -9.99
C GLN A 82 10.14 5.28 -11.51
N PRO A 83 9.99 6.47 -12.12
CA PRO A 83 9.95 6.55 -13.58
C PRO A 83 11.25 6.10 -14.21
N ILE A 84 11.15 5.45 -15.36
CA ILE A 84 12.31 5.10 -16.18
C ILE A 84 12.63 6.31 -17.07
N THR A 85 13.78 6.93 -16.86
CA THR A 85 14.16 8.18 -17.54
C THR A 85 14.95 7.99 -18.84
N ASP A 86 15.39 6.77 -19.17
CA ASP A 86 16.59 6.60 -20.02
C ASP A 86 16.36 5.95 -21.40
N THR A 87 15.16 6.03 -21.94
CA THR A 87 14.91 5.56 -23.31
C THR A 87 13.89 6.47 -23.94
N GLY A 88 14.04 6.84 -25.21
CA GLY A 88 12.99 7.52 -26.00
C GLY A 88 11.69 6.72 -26.17
N LEU A 89 11.37 5.85 -25.21
CA LEU A 89 10.14 5.11 -25.04
C LEU A 89 9.21 5.92 -24.15
N LEU A 90 7.96 5.95 -24.63
CA LEU A 90 6.71 6.50 -24.12
C LEU A 90 6.71 7.15 -22.71
N PRO A 91 6.00 8.28 -22.54
CA PRO A 91 5.67 8.77 -21.21
C PRO A 91 4.98 7.63 -20.42
N TYR A 92 5.25 7.52 -19.11
CA TYR A 92 4.58 6.60 -18.16
C TYR A 92 5.12 5.17 -17.99
N SER A 93 6.39 4.88 -18.25
CA SER A 93 7.02 3.63 -17.79
C SER A 93 7.66 3.78 -16.40
N TYR A 94 7.43 2.80 -15.51
CA TYR A 94 7.98 2.80 -14.16
C TYR A 94 8.72 1.49 -13.86
N LYS A 95 9.78 1.61 -13.04
CA LYS A 95 10.42 0.51 -12.33
C LYS A 95 9.77 0.43 -10.95
N ILE A 96 9.29 -0.76 -10.59
CA ILE A 96 8.72 -1.03 -9.27
C ILE A 96 9.62 -1.99 -8.51
N GLU A 97 9.99 -1.60 -7.29
CA GLU A 97 10.69 -2.45 -6.34
C GLU A 97 9.82 -2.63 -5.09
N GLY A 98 9.82 -3.83 -4.51
CA GLY A 98 8.98 -4.18 -3.38
C GLY A 98 9.79 -4.71 -2.22
N LYS A 99 9.42 -4.31 -1.01
CA LYS A 99 9.92 -4.85 0.24
C LYS A 99 8.77 -5.26 1.13
N ILE A 100 9.04 -6.21 2.00
CA ILE A 100 8.08 -6.69 3.00
C ILE A 100 8.77 -6.87 4.33
N TYR A 101 8.07 -6.45 5.38
CA TYR A 101 8.50 -6.56 6.76
C TYR A 101 7.54 -7.43 7.52
N THR A 102 8.06 -8.48 8.17
CA THR A 102 7.28 -9.30 9.09
C THR A 102 7.57 -8.83 10.52
N LEU A 103 6.53 -8.53 11.28
CA LEU A 103 6.65 -8.03 12.64
C LEU A 103 7.42 -9.01 13.53
N GLY A 104 8.41 -8.50 14.26
CA GLY A 104 9.29 -9.29 15.11
C GLY A 104 10.57 -9.78 14.44
N THR A 105 10.69 -9.69 13.11
CA THR A 105 11.92 -10.13 12.40
C THR A 105 13.05 -9.10 12.37
N GLY A 106 12.73 -7.83 12.62
CA GLY A 106 13.73 -6.76 12.71
C GLY A 106 14.33 -6.30 11.37
N ARG A 107 13.94 -6.88 10.22
CA ARG A 107 14.48 -6.51 8.91
C ARG A 107 13.44 -6.55 7.78
N TRP A 108 13.62 -5.67 6.81
CA TRP A 108 12.92 -5.75 5.52
C TRP A 108 13.59 -6.80 4.63
N ARG A 109 12.79 -7.48 3.80
CA ARG A 109 13.28 -8.34 2.73
C ARG A 109 12.66 -7.93 1.40
N ASN A 110 13.38 -8.19 0.32
CA ASN A 110 12.91 -7.88 -1.03
C ASN A 110 11.80 -8.85 -1.45
N ILE A 111 10.89 -8.35 -2.28
CA ILE A 111 9.90 -9.13 -3.02
C ILE A 111 10.48 -9.35 -4.42
N GLU A 112 10.67 -10.60 -4.83
CA GLU A 112 11.44 -10.91 -6.04
C GLU A 112 10.64 -10.78 -7.34
N CYS A 113 9.34 -11.09 -7.33
CA CYS A 113 8.52 -11.15 -8.54
C CYS A 113 7.31 -10.24 -8.42
N ILE A 114 7.39 -9.06 -9.04
CA ILE A 114 6.30 -8.07 -9.08
C ILE A 114 5.68 -8.09 -10.49
N PRO A 115 4.43 -8.55 -10.67
CA PRO A 115 3.86 -8.83 -11.98
C PRO A 115 3.15 -7.63 -12.63
N PHE A 116 3.50 -6.40 -12.25
CA PHE A 116 2.85 -5.17 -12.73
C PHE A 116 3.87 -4.03 -12.87
N SER A 117 3.56 -3.07 -13.74
CA SER A 117 4.47 -1.98 -14.13
C SER A 117 4.04 -0.60 -13.64
N SER A 118 2.80 -0.46 -13.15
CA SER A 118 2.32 0.74 -12.47
C SER A 118 1.38 0.36 -11.32
N LEU A 119 1.54 1.04 -10.20
CA LEU A 119 0.71 0.91 -9.01
C LEU A 119 -0.01 2.24 -8.76
N GLY A 120 -1.33 2.16 -8.63
CA GLY A 120 -2.19 3.26 -8.20
C GLY A 120 -2.42 3.24 -6.70
N ASP A 121 -3.55 3.80 -6.28
CA ASP A 121 -3.97 3.78 -4.88
C ASP A 121 -4.35 2.36 -4.42
N GLY A 122 -4.19 2.09 -3.12
CA GLY A 122 -4.54 0.79 -2.55
C GLY A 122 -3.83 0.50 -1.24
N GLY A 123 -3.54 -0.79 -1.02
CA GLY A 123 -2.98 -1.30 0.22
C GLY A 123 -4.02 -1.85 1.18
N VAL A 124 -5.21 -2.16 0.67
CA VAL A 124 -6.36 -2.54 1.49
C VAL A 124 -6.29 -4.03 1.83
N TYR A 125 -6.31 -4.33 3.13
CA TYR A 125 -6.39 -5.70 3.62
C TYR A 125 -7.84 -6.19 3.64
N LEU A 126 -8.12 -7.27 2.92
CA LEU A 126 -9.42 -7.91 2.85
C LEU A 126 -9.21 -9.41 2.58
N ASN A 127 -9.97 -10.29 3.26
CA ASN A 127 -9.91 -11.74 3.05
C ASN A 127 -8.47 -12.30 2.99
N ASP A 128 -7.63 -11.91 3.95
CA ASP A 128 -6.24 -12.36 4.09
C ASP A 128 -5.28 -11.93 2.96
N ASN A 129 -5.74 -11.02 2.09
CA ASN A 129 -4.97 -10.47 0.99
C ASN A 129 -4.88 -8.95 1.06
N LEU A 130 -3.78 -8.39 0.56
CA LEU A 130 -3.65 -6.96 0.29
C LEU A 130 -3.99 -6.65 -1.16
N HIS A 131 -4.72 -5.56 -1.39
CA HIS A 131 -5.24 -5.20 -2.71
C HIS A 131 -4.75 -3.82 -3.14
N TRP A 132 -4.24 -3.72 -4.38
CA TRP A 132 -3.89 -2.45 -5.02
C TRP A 132 -4.50 -2.35 -6.41
N LEU A 133 -4.85 -1.12 -6.80
CA LEU A 133 -5.13 -0.82 -8.20
C LEU A 133 -3.80 -0.83 -8.97
N ILE A 134 -3.81 -1.49 -10.12
CA ILE A 134 -2.68 -1.54 -11.04
C ILE A 134 -3.15 -1.18 -12.44
N ALA A 135 -2.24 -0.59 -13.23
CA ALA A 135 -2.52 -0.22 -14.61
C ALA A 135 -1.28 -0.46 -15.46
N ASP A 136 -1.28 -1.49 -16.31
CA ASP A 136 -0.20 -1.60 -17.30
C ASP A 136 -0.57 -0.83 -18.56
N LEU A 137 0.45 -0.24 -19.21
CA LEU A 137 0.34 0.61 -20.41
C LEU A 137 -0.55 0.03 -21.54
N HIS A 138 -0.66 -1.29 -21.61
CA HIS A 138 -1.37 -2.02 -22.65
C HIS A 138 -2.57 -2.84 -22.13
N SER A 139 -2.92 -2.70 -20.85
CA SER A 139 -3.99 -3.47 -20.21
C SER A 139 -5.01 -2.55 -19.54
N PRO A 140 -6.28 -2.96 -19.42
CA PRO A 140 -7.23 -2.24 -18.59
C PRO A 140 -6.76 -2.23 -17.12
N GLU A 141 -7.21 -1.23 -16.36
CA GLU A 141 -7.04 -1.23 -14.91
C GLU A 141 -7.48 -2.57 -14.32
N SER A 142 -6.67 -3.08 -13.39
CA SER A 142 -6.87 -4.36 -12.73
C SER A 142 -6.57 -4.23 -11.24
N ILE A 143 -6.92 -5.25 -10.47
CA ILE A 143 -6.61 -5.32 -9.05
C ILE A 143 -5.52 -6.36 -8.86
N CYS A 144 -4.43 -5.96 -8.21
CA CYS A 144 -3.42 -6.89 -7.74
C CYS A 144 -3.73 -7.30 -6.31
N CYS A 145 -3.88 -8.61 -6.10
CA CYS A 145 -4.05 -9.23 -4.80
C CYS A 145 -2.72 -9.86 -4.36
N PHE A 146 -2.28 -9.58 -3.15
CA PHE A 146 -1.10 -10.20 -2.54
C PHE A 146 -1.53 -11.05 -1.35
N ASP A 147 -1.33 -12.36 -1.45
CA ASP A 147 -1.57 -13.31 -0.36
C ASP A 147 -0.57 -13.04 0.75
N VAL A 148 -1.04 -12.58 1.91
CA VAL A 148 -0.16 -12.16 3.00
C VAL A 148 0.60 -13.34 3.58
N GLU A 149 0.04 -14.55 3.55
CA GLU A 149 0.71 -15.74 4.07
C GLU A 149 1.75 -16.27 3.08
N LYS A 150 1.31 -16.56 1.86
CA LYS A 150 2.14 -17.19 0.81
C LYS A 150 3.06 -16.22 0.10
N GLU A 151 2.76 -14.93 0.21
CA GLU A 151 3.54 -13.83 -0.38
C GLU A 151 3.61 -13.91 -1.90
N VAL A 152 2.50 -14.30 -2.51
CA VAL A 152 2.33 -14.42 -3.96
C VAL A 152 1.30 -13.44 -4.46
N PHE A 153 1.51 -12.96 -5.68
CA PHE A 153 0.59 -12.06 -6.35
C PHE A 153 -0.40 -12.82 -7.22
N GLN A 154 -1.62 -12.30 -7.29
CA GLN A 154 -2.66 -12.72 -8.22
C GLN A 154 -3.28 -11.47 -8.82
N ILE A 155 -3.43 -11.44 -10.14
CA ILE A 155 -4.08 -10.33 -10.83
C ILE A 155 -5.53 -10.72 -11.07
N VAL A 156 -6.43 -9.86 -10.62
CA VAL A 156 -7.88 -9.98 -10.81
C VAL A 156 -8.33 -8.86 -11.73
N SER A 157 -9.11 -9.22 -12.75
CA SER A 157 -9.68 -8.24 -13.67
C SER A 157 -10.58 -7.26 -12.90
N SER A 158 -10.56 -6.00 -13.29
CA SER A 158 -11.50 -5.01 -12.77
C SER A 158 -12.95 -5.50 -13.00
N PRO A 159 -13.88 -5.20 -12.08
CA PRO A 159 -15.29 -5.50 -12.29
C PRO A 159 -15.77 -4.96 -13.65
N PRO A 160 -16.72 -5.63 -14.31
CA PRO A 160 -17.30 -5.11 -15.54
C PRO A 160 -17.82 -3.70 -15.30
N GLN A 161 -17.48 -2.78 -16.21
CA GLN A 161 -17.93 -1.40 -16.16
C GLN A 161 -19.47 -1.38 -16.16
N ILE A 162 -20.07 -1.01 -15.02
CA ILE A 162 -21.51 -0.77 -14.96
C ILE A 162 -21.73 0.55 -15.68
N THR A 163 -22.13 0.49 -16.95
CA THR A 163 -22.63 1.67 -17.65
C THR A 163 -23.85 2.17 -16.87
N PRO A 164 -23.85 3.41 -16.34
CA PRO A 164 -24.97 3.89 -15.57
C PRO A 164 -26.17 4.05 -16.52
N GLN A 165 -27.09 3.09 -16.49
CA GLN A 165 -28.36 3.18 -17.21
C GLN A 165 -29.41 3.80 -16.29
N TRP A 166 -29.07 4.88 -15.57
CA TRP A 166 -30.09 5.69 -14.93
C TRP A 166 -30.75 6.55 -16.00
N LYS A 167 -31.94 6.16 -16.45
CA LYS A 167 -32.89 7.11 -17.04
C LYS A 167 -33.57 7.81 -15.87
N ILE A 168 -33.13 9.01 -15.52
CA ILE A 168 -34.01 9.90 -14.76
C ILE A 168 -35.07 10.37 -15.76
N SER A 169 -36.20 9.68 -15.80
CA SER A 169 -37.40 10.25 -16.38
C SER A 169 -37.93 11.28 -15.39
N LEU A 170 -37.65 12.57 -15.65
CA LEU A 170 -38.45 13.64 -15.05
C LEU A 170 -39.83 13.56 -15.70
N GLY A 171 -40.75 12.87 -15.02
CA GLY A 171 -42.16 12.95 -15.33
C GLY A 171 -42.74 14.19 -14.67
N TRP A 172 -42.87 15.28 -15.43
CA TRP A 172 -43.91 16.29 -15.33
C TRP A 172 -44.19 16.84 -16.72
#